data_AF-A0A1H7LEA1-F1
#
_entry.id   AF-A0A1H7LEA1-F1
#
_cell.length_a   1.000
_cell.length_b   1.000
_cell.length_c   1.000
_cell.angle_alpha   90.00
_cell.angle_beta   90.00
_cell.angle_gamma   90.00
#
_symmetry.space_group_name_H-M   'P 1'
#
loop_
_entity.id
_entity.type
_entity.pdbx_description
1 polymer ?
#
loop_
_entity_poly.entity_id
_entity_poly.type
_entity_poly.pdbx_seq_one_letter_code
_entity_poly.pdbx_strand_id
1 'polypeptide(L)' 'MQDLKKELIDLKKYGESVFEDKTNFEKWLKTKSKALGGITPESLLNSARGIQKVMDALGRIEHGILA' A
#
# COMPACT_ATOMS: atom_id res chain seq x y z
N MET A 1 -12.59 11.62 13.69
CA MET A 1 -11.85 11.76 12.41
C MET A 1 -10.32 11.70 12.64
N GLN A 2 -9.84 10.91 13.62
CA GLN A 2 -8.41 10.73 13.92
C GLN A 2 -7.84 9.44 13.28
N ASP A 3 -8.73 8.57 12.82
CA ASP A 3 -8.46 7.18 12.44
C ASP A 3 -7.65 7.07 11.15
N LEU A 4 -7.96 7.92 10.16
CA LEU A 4 -7.30 7.89 8.84
C LEU A 4 -5.78 8.17 8.93
N LYS A 5 -5.36 9.10 9.80
CA LYS A 5 -3.93 9.41 10.00
C LYS A 5 -3.18 8.20 10.57
N LYS A 6 -3.80 7.47 11.48
CA LYS A 6 -3.22 6.28 12.08
C LYS A 6 -3.07 5.17 11.04
N GLU A 7 -4.13 4.89 10.28
CA GLU A 7 -4.10 3.87 9.22
C GLU A 7 -3.00 4.14 8.18
N LEU A 8 -2.78 5.42 7.82
CA LEU A 8 -1.71 5.83 6.90
C LEU A 8 -0.31 5.59 7.48
N ILE A 9 -0.11 5.83 8.78
CA ILE A 9 1.16 5.58 9.46
C ILE A 9 1.43 4.06 9.51
N ASP A 10 0.42 3.28 9.87
CA ASP A 10 0.52 1.83 9.96
C ASP A 10 0.81 1.21 8.58
N LEU A 11 0.14 1.72 7.53
CA LEU A 11 0.41 1.32 6.14
C LEU A 11 1.83 1.60 5.70
N LYS A 12 2.38 2.79 6.03
CA LYS A 12 3.75 3.12 5.65
C LYS A 12 4.77 2.21 6.35
N LYS A 13 4.58 1.96 7.65
CA LYS A 13 5.46 1.05 8.40
C LYS A 13 5.40 -0.37 7.86
N TYR A 14 4.19 -0.87 7.61
CA TYR A 14 4.01 -2.20 7.05
C TYR A 14 4.61 -2.31 5.65
N GLY A 15 4.35 -1.34 4.77
CA GLY A 15 4.94 -1.29 3.44
C GLY A 15 6.46 -1.25 3.43
N GLU A 16 7.08 -0.43 4.29
CA GLU A 16 8.54 -0.42 4.47
C GLU A 16 9.07 -1.78 4.95
N SER A 17 8.34 -2.48 5.83
CA SER A 17 8.71 -3.83 6.28
C SER A 17 8.58 -4.89 5.18
N VAL A 18 7.51 -4.85 4.38
CA VAL A 18 7.26 -5.83 3.30
C VAL A 18 8.29 -5.69 2.18
N PHE A 19 8.70 -4.47 1.86
CA PHE A 19 9.68 -4.22 0.80
C PHE A 19 11.12 -4.23 1.28
N GLU A 20 11.35 -4.27 2.60
CA GLU A 20 12.66 -4.16 3.30
C GLU A 20 13.48 -2.91 2.91
N ASP A 21 12.95 -2.05 2.05
CA ASP A 21 13.56 -0.86 1.52
C ASP A 21 12.47 0.19 1.24
N LYS A 22 12.63 1.34 1.89
CA LYS A 22 11.70 2.46 1.77
C LYS A 22 11.61 3.00 0.35
N THR A 23 12.72 3.03 -0.40
CA THR A 23 12.74 3.56 -1.77
C THR A 23 11.92 2.68 -2.70
N ASN A 24 12.02 1.36 -2.55
CA ASN A 24 11.25 0.38 -3.30
C ASN A 24 9.76 0.48 -2.97
N PHE A 25 9.41 0.63 -1.69
CA PHE A 25 8.04 0.88 -1.27
C PHE A 25 7.48 2.18 -1.87
N GLU A 26 8.21 3.29 -1.80
CA GLU A 26 7.79 4.57 -2.37
C GLU A 26 7.64 4.52 -3.90
N LYS A 27 8.54 3.78 -4.59
CA LYS A 27 8.41 3.51 -6.03
C LYS A 27 7.16 2.69 -6.32
N TRP A 28 6.88 1.66 -5.53
CA TRP A 28 5.69 0.84 -5.69
C TRP A 28 4.40 1.65 -5.50
N LEU A 29 4.35 2.54 -4.52
CA LEU A 29 3.21 3.44 -4.30
C LEU A 29 2.88 4.29 -5.53
N LYS A 30 3.89 4.67 -6.31
CA LYS A 30 3.77 5.48 -7.54
C LYS A 30 3.62 4.63 -8.80
N THR A 31 3.73 3.31 -8.69
CA THR A 31 3.64 2.38 -9.82
C THR A 31 2.21 1.91 -10.00
N LYS A 32 1.73 1.86 -11.24
CA LYS A 32 0.40 1.31 -11.54
C LYS A 32 0.37 -0.18 -11.19
N SER A 33 -0.53 -0.57 -10.30
CA SER A 33 -0.70 -1.95 -9.88
C SER A 33 -1.88 -2.59 -10.59
N LYS A 34 -1.65 -3.70 -11.31
CA LYS A 34 -2.72 -4.51 -11.91
C LYS A 34 -3.67 -5.05 -10.84
N ALA A 35 -3.13 -5.48 -9.69
CA ALA A 35 -3.90 -5.97 -8.56
C ALA A 35 -4.87 -4.92 -7.98
N LEU A 36 -4.58 -3.63 -8.19
CA LEU A 36 -5.43 -2.52 -7.75
C LEU A 36 -6.33 -1.96 -8.87
N GLY A 37 -6.43 -2.64 -10.01
CA GLY A 37 -7.24 -2.19 -11.15
C GLY A 37 -6.53 -1.19 -12.08
N GLY A 38 -5.19 -1.21 -12.12
CA GLY A 38 -4.40 -0.38 -13.04
C GLY A 38 -4.12 1.04 -12.57
N ILE A 39 -4.42 1.35 -11.30
CA ILE A 39 -4.14 2.63 -10.65
C ILE A 39 -2.94 2.52 -9.70
N THR A 40 -2.43 3.66 -9.25
CA THR A 40 -1.32 3.71 -8.29
C THR A 40 -1.83 3.55 -6.85
N PRO A 41 -1.15 2.79 -5.99
CA PRO A 41 -1.51 2.71 -4.57
C PRO A 41 -1.62 4.08 -3.90
N GLU A 42 -0.75 5.03 -4.24
CA GLU A 42 -0.76 6.40 -3.71
C GLU A 42 -2.11 7.12 -3.94
N SER A 43 -2.74 6.91 -5.11
CA SER A 43 -4.03 7.53 -5.45
C SER A 43 -5.19 7.05 -4.57
N LEU A 44 -5.04 5.90 -3.90
CA LEU A 44 -6.05 5.30 -3.04
C LEU A 44 -5.93 5.74 -1.56
N LEU A 45 -4.80 6.33 -1.16
CA LEU A 45 -4.54 6.69 0.24
C LEU A 45 -5.36 7.89 0.75
N ASN A 46 -6.19 8.48 -0.10
CA ASN A 46 -7.10 9.58 0.21
C ASN A 46 -8.40 9.12 0.91
N SER A 47 -8.64 7.82 1.03
CA SER A 47 -9.84 7.26 1.67
C SER A 47 -9.50 6.02 2.49
N ALA A 48 -10.22 5.80 3.60
CA ALA A 48 -10.03 4.60 4.43
C ALA A 48 -10.19 3.30 3.63
N ARG A 49 -11.18 3.25 2.73
CA ARG A 49 -11.40 2.09 1.85
C ARG A 49 -10.22 1.85 0.90
N GLY A 50 -9.61 2.91 0.39
CA GLY A 50 -8.43 2.80 -0.47
C GLY A 50 -7.19 2.36 0.31
N ILE A 51 -6.99 2.85 1.53
CA ILE A 51 -5.94 2.37 2.44
C ILE A 51 -6.06 0.86 2.68
N GLN A 52 -7.27 0.37 2.98
CA GLN A 52 -7.51 -1.07 3.16
C GLN A 52 -7.15 -1.89 1.91
N LYS A 53 -7.50 -1.40 0.71
CA LYS A 53 -7.08 -2.06 -0.55
C LYS A 53 -5.57 -2.13 -0.73
N VAL A 54 -4.86 -1.08 -0.32
CA VAL A 54 -3.40 -1.04 -0.40
C VAL A 54 -2.78 -1.98 0.64
N MET A 55 -3.33 -2.05 1.85
CA MET A 55 -2.94 -3.06 2.85
C MET A 55 -3.11 -4.49 2.34
N ASP A 56 -4.26 -4.81 1.73
CA ASP A 56 -4.49 -6.13 1.13
C ASP A 56 -3.50 -6.46 0.00
N ALA A 57 -3.07 -5.45 -0.76
CA ALA A 57 -2.07 -5.62 -1.80
C ALA A 57 -0.67 -5.86 -1.19
N LEU A 58 -0.31 -5.14 -0.13
CA LEU A 58 0.93 -5.35 0.61
C LEU A 58 1.00 -6.76 1.21
N GLY A 59 -0.09 -7.25 1.81
CA GLY A 59 -0.14 -8.62 2.35
C GLY A 59 0.03 -9.70 1.30
N ARG A 60 -0.50 -9.49 0.09
CA ARG A 60 -0.23 -10.41 -1.03
C ARG A 60 1.24 -10.43 -1.42
N ILE A 61 1.90 -9.27 -1.44
CA ILE A 61 3.33 -9.16 -1.75
C ILE A 61 4.17 -9.85 -0.67
N GLU A 62 3.85 -9.65 0.61
CA GLU A 62 4.51 -10.32 1.74
C GLU A 62 4.43 -11.84 1.63
N HIS A 63 3.27 -12.38 1.26
CA HIS A 63 3.07 -13.81 1.06
C HIS A 63 3.57 -14.34 -0.30
N GLY A 64 4.23 -13.51 -1.11
CA GLY A 64 4.76 -13.91 -2.43
C GLY A 64 3.68 -14.18 -3.49
N ILE A 65 2.44 -13.75 -3.25
CA ILE A 65 1.33 -13.86 -4.19
C ILE A 65 1.44 -12.73 -5.20
N LEU A 66 2.15 -13.00 -6.30
CA LEU A 66 2.18 -12.14 -7.47
C LEU A 66 0.94 -12.41 -8.32
N ALA A 67 0.07 -11.41 -8.46
CA ALA A 67 -1.08 -11.42 -9.37
C ALA A 67 -0.68 -10.93 -10.77
#